data_AF-A0A258JTE6-F1
#
_entry.id   AF-A0A258JTE6-F1
#
_cell.length_a   1.000
_cell.length_b   1.000
_cell.length_c   1.000
_cell.angle_alpha   90.00
_cell.angle_beta   90.00
_cell.angle_gamma   90.00
#
_symmetry.space_group_name_H-M   'P 1'
#
loop_
_entity.id
_entity.type
_entity.pdbx_description
1 polymer ?
#
loop_
_entity_poly.entity_id
_entity_poly.type
_entity_poly.pdbx_seq_one_letter_code
_entity_poly.pdbx_strand_id
1 'polypeptide(L)' 'MDHSKLHLEQDMDIIIPRAMYATVPGTFEANIEKLELYYSKEDILYHLQNTKEGISNKVCELVAIRYGVKKFARFKL' A
#
# COMPACT_ATOMS: atom_id res chain seq x y z
N MET A 1 -21.07 -5.93 -13.66
CA MET A 1 -19.67 -6.07 -13.19
C MET A 1 -19.66 -7.29 -12.29
N ASP A 2 -18.87 -8.29 -12.64
CA ASP A 2 -18.85 -9.59 -11.96
C ASP A 2 -17.98 -9.47 -10.70
N HIS A 3 -18.60 -9.52 -9.52
CA HIS A 3 -17.94 -9.29 -8.23
C HIS A 3 -17.14 -10.52 -7.74
N SER A 4 -17.06 -11.59 -8.53
CA SER A 4 -16.44 -12.87 -8.16
C SER A 4 -14.96 -13.00 -8.55
N LYS A 5 -14.25 -11.89 -8.82
CA LYS A 5 -12.92 -11.95 -9.47
C LYS A 5 -11.78 -11.17 -8.79
N LEU A 6 -11.90 -10.84 -7.50
CA LEU A 6 -10.74 -10.34 -6.76
C LEU A 6 -9.99 -11.52 -6.15
N HIS A 7 -8.94 -11.96 -6.83
CA HIS A 7 -8.00 -12.93 -6.28
C HIS A 7 -6.94 -12.15 -5.51
N LEU A 8 -7.05 -12.18 -4.16
CA LEU A 8 -6.17 -11.42 -3.27
C LEU A 8 -4.68 -11.58 -3.64
N GLU A 9 -4.25 -12.80 -3.95
CA GLU A 9 -2.86 -13.09 -4.33
C GLU A 9 -2.48 -12.66 -5.76
N GLN A 10 -3.43 -12.61 -6.70
CA GLN A 10 -3.14 -12.31 -8.10
C GLN A 10 -3.24 -10.82 -8.42
N ASP A 11 -4.08 -10.09 -7.67
CA ASP A 11 -4.39 -8.68 -7.90
C ASP A 11 -3.65 -7.75 -6.91
N MET A 12 -2.55 -8.21 -6.32
CA MET A 12 -1.77 -7.45 -5.33
C MET A 12 -1.30 -6.07 -5.84
N ASP A 13 -0.97 -5.99 -7.13
CA ASP A 13 -0.55 -4.77 -7.82
C ASP A 13 -1.66 -3.72 -7.93
N ILE A 14 -2.91 -4.12 -7.75
CA ILE A 14 -4.08 -3.24 -7.71
C ILE A 14 -4.55 -3.04 -6.26
N ILE A 15 -4.68 -4.11 -5.47
CA ILE A 15 -5.26 -4.08 -4.13
C ILE A 15 -4.40 -3.25 -3.16
N ILE A 16 -3.09 -3.53 -3.08
CA ILE A 16 -2.19 -2.88 -2.13
C ILE A 16 -2.14 -1.37 -2.40
N PRO A 17 -1.89 -0.91 -3.65
CA PRO A 17 -1.88 0.52 -3.93
C PRO A 17 -3.22 1.20 -3.72
N ARG A 18 -4.34 0.56 -4.09
CA ARG A 18 -5.68 1.15 -3.95
C ARG A 18 -6.07 1.33 -2.49
N ALA A 19 -5.74 0.36 -1.63
CA ALA A 19 -5.96 0.45 -0.19
C ALA A 19 -5.18 1.63 0.41
N MET A 20 -3.93 1.80 0.01
CA MET A 20 -3.08 2.89 0.49
C MET A 20 -3.41 4.26 -0.14
N TYR A 21 -3.96 4.29 -1.35
CA TYR A 21 -4.46 5.50 -1.99
C TYR A 21 -5.61 6.14 -1.21
N ALA A 22 -6.55 5.32 -0.72
CA ALA A 22 -7.66 5.78 0.12
C ALA A 22 -7.28 6.07 1.58
N THR A 23 -6.02 5.82 1.95
CA THR A 23 -5.55 5.95 3.33
C THR A 23 -5.10 7.37 3.65
N VAL A 24 -5.47 7.85 4.84
CA VAL A 24 -4.98 9.10 5.43
C VAL A 24 -4.25 8.79 6.73
N PRO A 25 -3.44 9.71 7.29
CA PRO A 25 -2.67 9.42 8.51
C PRO A 25 -3.52 8.90 9.68
N GLY A 26 -4.76 9.37 9.83
CA GLY A 26 -5.68 8.92 10.88
C GLY A 26 -6.24 7.50 10.70
N THR A 27 -6.20 6.94 9.48
CA THR A 27 -6.68 5.59 9.17
C THR A 27 -5.54 4.64 8.78
N PHE A 28 -4.30 5.12 8.83
CA PHE A 28 -3.12 4.39 8.37
C PHE A 28 -2.97 3.05 9.06
N GLU A 29 -2.92 3.04 10.40
CA GLU A 29 -2.72 1.84 11.22
C GLU A 29 -3.72 0.73 10.88
N ALA A 30 -5.02 1.05 10.88
CA ALA A 30 -6.06 0.06 10.61
C ALA A 30 -6.01 -0.48 9.16
N ASN A 31 -5.57 0.34 8.19
CA ASN A 31 -5.51 -0.08 6.80
C ASN A 31 -4.24 -0.90 6.50
N ILE A 32 -3.09 -0.54 7.08
CA ILE A 32 -1.85 -1.28 6.89
C ILE A 32 -1.87 -2.62 7.62
N GLU A 33 -2.46 -2.71 8.82
CA GLU A 33 -2.68 -3.97 9.53
C GLU A 33 -3.53 -4.94 8.72
N LYS A 34 -4.59 -4.44 8.06
CA LYS A 34 -5.40 -5.28 7.16
C LYS A 34 -4.58 -5.83 6.00
N LEU A 35 -3.70 -5.04 5.40
CA LEU A 35 -2.85 -5.54 4.32
C LEU A 35 -1.87 -6.60 4.83
N GLU A 36 -1.33 -6.43 6.02
CA GLU A 36 -0.39 -7.37 6.64
C GLU A 36 -1.01 -8.72 7.00
N LEU A 37 -2.33 -8.80 7.12
CA LEU A 37 -3.04 -10.09 7.27
C LEU A 37 -3.03 -10.92 5.99
N TYR A 38 -2.89 -10.29 4.82
CA TYR A 38 -3.00 -10.96 3.52
C TYR A 38 -1.68 -10.99 2.74
N TYR A 39 -0.78 -10.03 2.99
CA TYR A 39 0.43 -9.83 2.21
C TYR A 39 1.65 -9.69 3.11
N SER A 40 2.80 -10.16 2.61
CA SER A 40 4.05 -9.94 3.31
C SER A 40 4.45 -8.46 3.27
N LYS A 41 5.26 -8.05 4.23
CA LYS A 41 5.90 -6.73 4.24
C LYS A 41 6.64 -6.43 2.93
N GLU A 42 7.29 -7.45 2.35
CA GLU A 42 8.09 -7.32 1.13
C GLU A 42 7.20 -7.08 -0.08
N ASP A 43 6.08 -7.79 -0.19
CA ASP A 43 5.09 -7.57 -1.25
C ASP A 43 4.48 -6.18 -1.15
N ILE A 44 4.07 -5.78 0.06
CA ILE A 44 3.51 -4.44 0.31
C ILE A 44 4.50 -3.36 -0.12
N LEU A 45 5.75 -3.46 0.32
CA LEU A 45 6.81 -2.51 -0.05
C LEU A 45 7.06 -2.50 -1.56
N TYR A 46 7.20 -3.67 -2.17
CA TYR A 46 7.45 -3.81 -3.60
C TYR A 46 6.33 -3.15 -4.42
N HIS A 47 5.07 -3.46 -4.12
CA HIS A 47 3.94 -2.92 -4.86
C HIS A 47 3.76 -1.41 -4.61
N LEU A 48 3.95 -0.92 -3.39
CA LEU A 48 3.88 0.53 -3.11
C LEU A 48 5.02 1.32 -3.75
N GLN A 49 6.22 0.74 -3.85
CA GLN A 49 7.36 1.38 -4.50
C GLN A 49 7.27 1.35 -6.01
N ASN A 50 6.54 0.41 -6.61
CA ASN A 50 6.45 0.26 -8.07
C ASN A 50 5.12 0.71 -8.67
N THR A 51 4.11 0.98 -7.85
CA THR A 51 2.78 1.40 -8.32
C THR A 51 2.77 2.75 -9.03
N LYS A 52 1.86 2.90 -10.00
CA LYS A 52 1.56 4.17 -10.66
C LYS A 52 0.45 4.96 -9.96
N GLU A 53 -0.11 4.43 -8.87
CA GLU A 53 -1.19 5.09 -8.13
C GLU A 53 -0.72 6.32 -7.36
N GLY A 54 -1.65 7.27 -7.21
CA GLY A 54 -1.49 8.58 -6.58
C GLY A 54 -1.27 8.58 -5.07
N ILE A 55 -0.50 7.65 -4.52
CA ILE A 55 -0.35 7.50 -3.08
C ILE A 55 0.42 8.69 -2.50
N SER A 56 -0.15 9.30 -1.46
CA SER A 56 0.47 10.43 -0.77
C SER A 56 1.87 10.07 -0.28
N ASN A 57 2.84 10.97 -0.49
CA ASN A 57 4.18 10.82 0.05
C ASN A 57 4.16 10.66 1.58
N LYS A 58 3.16 11.24 2.26
CA LYS A 58 3.01 11.08 3.71
C LYS A 58 2.69 9.63 4.09
N VAL A 59 1.85 8.95 3.31
CA VAL A 59 1.54 7.53 3.52
C VAL A 59 2.78 6.68 3.22
N CYS A 60 3.53 6.98 2.16
CA CYS A 60 4.79 6.28 1.86
C CYS A 60 5.82 6.44 3.00
N GLU A 61 5.91 7.61 3.63
CA GLU A 61 6.74 7.82 4.82
C GLU A 61 6.28 6.97 6.02
N LEU A 62 4.97 6.91 6.27
CA LEU A 62 4.42 6.13 7.38
C LEU A 62 4.70 4.63 7.19
N VAL A 63 4.55 4.11 5.97
CA VAL A 63 4.94 2.74 5.62
C VAL A 63 6.43 2.52 5.87
N ALA A 64 7.29 3.44 5.42
CA ALA A 64 8.73 3.32 5.63
C ALA A 64 9.11 3.30 7.11
N ILE A 65 8.46 4.11 7.95
CA ILE A 65 8.64 4.14 9.40
C ILE A 65 8.18 2.81 10.02
N ARG A 66 6.96 2.35 9.71
CA ARG A 66 6.41 1.08 10.20
C ARG A 66 7.34 -0.09 9.90
N TYR A 67 7.95 -0.07 8.74
CA TYR A 67 8.81 -1.14 8.24
C TYR A 67 10.30 -0.96 8.53
N GLY A 68 10.70 0.15 9.14
CA GLY A 68 12.11 0.44 9.41
C GLY A 68 12.98 0.49 8.14
N VAL A 69 12.40 0.90 7.01
CA VAL A 69 13.10 1.01 5.73
C VAL A 69 13.38 2.46 5.37
N LYS A 70 14.23 2.69 4.36
CA LYS A 70 14.51 4.02 3.86
C LYS A 70 13.22 4.67 3.33
N LYS A 71 12.98 5.92 3.72
CA LYS A 71 11.85 6.71 3.21
C LYS A 71 11.87 6.72 1.68
N PHE A 72 10.70 6.52 1.10
CA PHE A 72 10.48 6.58 -0.33
C PHE A 72 9.27 7.48 -0.62
N ALA A 73 9.25 8.04 -1.82
CA ALA A 73 8.19 8.90 -2.31
C ALA A 73 7.94 8.53 -3.77
N ARG A 74 6.67 8.53 -4.20
CA ARG A 74 6.31 8.26 -5.60
C ARG A 74 6.23 9.53 -6.42
N PHE A 75 5.90 10.65 -5.79
CA PHE A 75 5.80 11.94 -6.46
C PHE A 75 6.97 12.83 -6.05
N LYS A 76 7.68 13.37 -7.04
CA LYS A 76 8.65 14.44 -6.81
C LYS A 76 7.88 15.67 -6.34
N LEU A 77 8.32 16.25 -5.22
CA LEU A 77 7.91 17.58 -4.76
C LEU A 77 8.42 18.64 -5.74
#